data_AF-A0A2D7FH17-F1
#
_entry.id   AF-A0A2D7FH17-F1
#
_cell.length_a   1.000
_cell.length_b   1.000
_cell.length_c   1.000
_cell.angle_alpha   90.00
_cell.angle_beta   90.00
_cell.angle_gamma   90.00
#
_symmetry.space_group_name_H-M   'P 1'
#
loop_
_entity.id
_entity.type
_entity.pdbx_description
1 polymer ?
#
loop_
_entity_poly.entity_id
_entity_poly.type
_entity_poly.pdbx_seq_one_letter_code
_entity_poly.pdbx_strand_id
1 'polypeptide(L)'
;MRHKLTLISVTSLAICMAANVVHAKSKTYGKTKGWTVFYNVPKQSCTAIGRQDKQGTSLGFAWFFRTGYWSVGLYNRRWTLQKGTKIPASVYIDNRLLVRRDMRVASPRLILLTIAKKRSNESNIAFREFQNGNSVRFNWAGGNSTRANLYGTKDALAMIARCAGKMAKLIRNRKNPAISQPNNGQPSIGQSSATQPQRAVSSNTTGRKKSWTVARPQALGNFRTLMAGMPNLRYTIVPPKPAREKTVNFTLPTGQVGKFFAFAGRTTTADKAMDSVISVRQKNCPGELATVTKRLPSTDGSVIRRVKMLCKITAQRSLTTTTMVIWKPSGLLMVLSISGRTRAPGANGFGTAGSKKLDL
;
A
#
# COMPACT_ATOMS: atom_id res chain seq x y z
N MET A 1 18.46 18.72 3.16
CA MET A 1 17.80 17.69 2.34
C MET A 1 17.00 16.75 3.24
N ARG A 2 15.66 16.74 3.18
CA ARG A 2 14.79 15.93 4.09
C ARG A 2 13.81 15.07 3.29
N HIS A 3 14.02 13.75 3.28
CA HIS A 3 13.06 12.79 2.75
C HIS A 3 11.79 12.74 3.64
N LYS A 4 10.65 13.24 3.12
CA LYS A 4 9.34 13.10 3.74
C LYS A 4 8.77 11.70 3.44
N LEU A 5 8.95 10.76 4.36
CA LEU A 5 8.20 9.50 4.41
C LEU A 5 6.73 9.79 4.72
N THR A 6 5.84 9.35 3.82
CA THR A 6 4.39 9.54 3.89
C THR A 6 3.77 8.78 5.06
N LEU A 7 2.99 9.52 5.84
CA LEU A 7 2.46 9.17 7.15
C LEU A 7 1.06 8.53 7.03
N ILE A 8 0.93 7.31 6.50
CA ILE A 8 -0.38 6.62 6.41
C ILE A 8 -0.35 5.31 7.23
N SER A 9 -1.29 5.21 8.19
CA SER A 9 -1.68 4.03 8.97
C SER A 9 -0.77 3.54 10.12
N VAL A 10 -0.56 4.36 11.16
CA VAL A 10 0.02 3.94 12.46
C VAL A 10 -1.07 3.85 13.58
N THR A 11 -2.27 4.39 13.34
CA THR A 11 -3.40 4.39 14.30
C THR A 11 -4.09 3.03 14.53
N SER A 12 -3.64 1.93 13.93
CA SER A 12 -4.30 0.62 14.04
C SER A 12 -3.78 -0.23 15.18
N LEU A 13 -2.46 -0.16 15.45
CA LEU A 13 -1.89 -0.87 16.58
C LEU A 13 -2.34 -0.25 17.90
N ALA A 14 -2.59 1.07 17.92
CA ALA A 14 -3.08 1.81 19.08
C ALA A 14 -4.42 1.30 19.56
N ILE A 15 -5.30 0.90 18.64
CA ILE A 15 -6.67 0.53 18.97
C ILE A 15 -6.75 -0.96 19.34
N CYS A 16 -5.92 -1.82 18.73
CA CYS A 16 -5.83 -3.22 19.17
C CYS A 16 -5.03 -3.37 20.47
N MET A 17 -4.01 -2.52 20.72
CA MET A 17 -3.27 -2.51 21.98
C MET A 17 -3.99 -1.81 23.12
N ALA A 18 -4.78 -0.76 22.81
CA ALA A 18 -5.65 -0.10 23.77
C ALA A 18 -7.05 -0.72 23.88
N ALA A 19 -7.21 -2.02 23.64
CA ALA A 19 -8.49 -2.72 23.56
C ALA A 19 -9.26 -2.86 24.89
N ASN A 20 -9.33 -1.79 25.67
CA ASN A 20 -10.53 -1.44 26.44
C ASN A 20 -11.22 -0.15 25.90
N VAL A 21 -10.79 0.43 24.76
CA VAL A 21 -11.39 1.68 24.23
C VAL A 21 -11.82 1.54 22.76
N VAL A 22 -13.10 1.19 22.58
CA VAL A 22 -14.10 1.83 21.71
C VAL A 22 -13.74 2.04 20.21
N HIS A 23 -14.42 1.27 19.34
CA HIS A 23 -14.77 1.54 17.93
C HIS A 23 -13.94 1.01 16.74
N ALA A 24 -12.88 0.20 16.91
CA ALA A 24 -12.46 -0.66 15.79
C ALA A 24 -13.01 -2.08 15.98
N LYS A 25 -13.70 -2.62 14.97
CA LYS A 25 -14.11 -4.03 14.89
C LYS A 25 -12.88 -4.94 14.79
N SER A 26 -12.09 -5.05 15.87
CA SER A 26 -11.06 -6.07 16.02
C SER A 26 -11.70 -7.32 16.58
N LYS A 27 -11.40 -8.47 15.97
CA LYS A 27 -11.80 -9.77 16.51
C LYS A 27 -10.56 -10.54 16.92
N THR A 28 -10.67 -11.28 18.01
CA THR A 28 -9.61 -12.22 18.43
C THR A 28 -9.46 -13.28 17.35
N TYR A 29 -8.24 -13.43 16.85
CA TYR A 29 -7.84 -14.48 15.92
C TYR A 29 -7.47 -15.77 16.66
N GLY A 30 -6.81 -15.63 17.82
CA GLY A 30 -6.41 -16.75 18.67
C GLY A 30 -5.54 -16.30 19.83
N LYS A 31 -5.23 -17.23 20.74
CA LYS A 31 -4.32 -17.05 21.87
C LYS A 31 -3.22 -18.12 21.83
N THR A 32 -2.01 -17.79 22.25
CA THR A 32 -0.90 -18.77 22.33
C THR A 32 0.16 -18.30 23.32
N LYS A 33 0.58 -19.15 24.28
CA LYS A 33 1.70 -18.92 25.21
C LYS A 33 1.78 -17.49 25.79
N GLY A 34 0.65 -16.97 26.29
CA GLY A 34 0.59 -15.61 26.88
C GLY A 34 0.40 -14.47 25.88
N TRP A 35 0.25 -14.77 24.60
CA TRP A 35 -0.06 -13.82 23.53
C TRP A 35 -1.52 -13.91 23.11
N THR A 36 -2.11 -12.76 22.80
CA THR A 36 -3.40 -12.69 22.11
C THR A 36 -3.20 -12.06 20.74
N VAL A 37 -3.66 -12.74 19.69
CA VAL A 37 -3.60 -12.27 18.31
C VAL A 37 -4.97 -11.78 17.89
N PHE A 38 -5.00 -10.60 17.30
CA PHE A 38 -6.20 -9.93 16.80
C PHE A 38 -6.07 -9.70 15.31
N TYR A 39 -7.22 -9.64 14.63
CA TYR A 39 -7.30 -9.14 13.27
C TYR A 39 -8.25 -7.95 13.19
N ASN A 40 -7.89 -6.95 12.40
CA ASN A 40 -8.65 -5.72 12.21
C ASN A 40 -9.07 -5.62 10.74
N VAL A 41 -10.36 -5.79 10.46
CA VAL A 41 -10.89 -5.84 9.09
C VAL A 41 -10.80 -4.48 8.37
N PRO A 42 -11.29 -3.35 8.95
CA PRO A 42 -11.20 -2.04 8.30
C PRO A 42 -9.76 -1.67 7.92
N LYS A 43 -8.81 -2.00 8.78
CA LYS A 43 -7.41 -1.59 8.65
C LYS A 43 -6.51 -2.62 7.98
N GLN A 44 -7.04 -3.82 7.71
CA GLN A 44 -6.31 -4.95 7.17
C GLN A 44 -4.97 -5.11 7.90
N SER A 45 -5.03 -5.45 9.18
CA SER A 45 -3.85 -5.71 10.01
C SER A 45 -4.05 -6.91 10.91
N CYS A 46 -2.96 -7.61 11.22
CA CYS A 46 -2.90 -8.69 12.20
C CYS A 46 -1.90 -8.28 13.28
N THR A 47 -2.29 -8.39 14.55
CA THR A 47 -1.52 -7.84 15.66
C THR A 47 -1.47 -8.83 16.81
N ALA A 48 -0.31 -9.07 17.41
CA ALA A 48 -0.18 -9.86 18.63
C ALA A 48 0.26 -8.98 19.80
N ILE A 49 -0.30 -9.25 20.96
CA ILE A 49 0.02 -8.53 22.20
C ILE A 49 0.37 -9.56 23.26
N GLY A 50 1.54 -9.37 23.87
CA GLY A 50 2.06 -10.24 24.91
C GLY A 50 1.64 -9.77 26.31
N ARG A 51 2.06 -10.55 27.30
CA ARG A 51 1.87 -10.21 28.72
C ARG A 51 2.51 -8.86 29.05
N GLN A 52 1.93 -8.21 30.05
CA GLN A 52 2.48 -6.98 30.63
C GLN A 52 3.70 -7.29 31.49
N ASP A 53 4.69 -6.41 31.49
CA ASP A 53 5.74 -6.39 32.50
C ASP A 53 5.20 -5.89 33.86
N LYS A 54 6.06 -5.85 34.88
CA LYS A 54 5.71 -5.33 36.22
C LYS A 54 5.23 -3.87 36.20
N GLN A 55 5.58 -3.10 35.17
CA GLN A 55 5.23 -1.70 35.00
C GLN A 55 3.92 -1.51 34.20
N GLY A 56 3.27 -2.60 33.79
CA GLY A 56 2.05 -2.58 32.98
C GLY A 56 2.29 -2.36 31.49
N THR A 57 3.53 -2.49 31.02
CA THR A 57 3.90 -2.34 29.62
C THR A 57 3.80 -3.67 28.88
N SER A 58 2.95 -3.74 27.85
CA SER A 58 2.87 -4.88 26.93
C SER A 58 3.77 -4.67 25.73
N LEU A 59 4.49 -5.73 25.36
CA LEU A 59 5.10 -5.85 24.03
C LEU A 59 4.03 -6.25 23.01
N GLY A 60 4.14 -5.75 21.78
CA GLY A 60 3.49 -6.46 20.70
C GLY A 60 3.97 -6.17 19.29
N PHE A 61 3.43 -6.99 18.40
CA PHE A 61 3.84 -7.08 17.01
C PHE A 61 2.67 -6.76 16.10
N ALA A 62 2.95 -6.10 14.99
CA ALA A 62 1.95 -5.70 14.01
C ALA A 62 2.41 -6.02 12.60
N TRP A 63 1.48 -6.57 11.82
CA TRP A 63 1.59 -6.67 10.39
C TRP A 63 0.53 -5.81 9.70
N PHE A 64 0.98 -4.85 8.90
CA PHE A 64 0.11 -3.96 8.15
C PHE A 64 0.08 -4.37 6.68
N PHE A 65 -1.07 -4.79 6.15
CA PHE A 65 -1.13 -5.39 4.82
C PHE A 65 -0.99 -4.36 3.71
N ARG A 66 -1.61 -3.19 3.88
CA ARG A 66 -1.60 -2.11 2.87
C ARG A 66 -0.20 -1.58 2.63
N THR A 67 0.58 -1.43 3.70
CA THR A 67 1.92 -0.86 3.65
C THR A 67 3.00 -1.96 3.55
N GLY A 68 2.68 -3.18 3.98
CA GLY A 68 3.59 -4.31 4.01
C GLY A 68 4.70 -4.13 5.03
N TYR A 69 4.48 -3.41 6.14
CA TYR A 69 5.49 -3.23 7.18
C TYR A 69 5.21 -4.13 8.37
N TRP A 70 6.31 -4.63 8.95
CA TRP A 70 6.33 -5.14 10.31
C TRP A 70 6.63 -4.00 11.27
N SER A 71 5.95 -4.02 12.41
CA SER A 71 6.27 -3.13 13.52
C SER A 71 6.27 -3.90 14.81
N VAL A 72 7.16 -3.51 15.70
CA VAL A 72 7.11 -3.87 17.11
C VAL A 72 6.73 -2.61 17.89
N GLY A 73 5.97 -2.75 18.96
CA GLY A 73 5.53 -1.62 19.75
C GLY A 73 5.44 -1.96 21.23
N LEU A 74 5.45 -0.90 22.03
CA LEU A 74 5.23 -0.94 23.47
C LEU A 74 3.93 -0.21 23.79
N TYR A 75 3.10 -0.86 24.59
CA TYR A 75 1.82 -0.32 25.03
C TYR A 75 1.78 -0.23 26.54
N ASN A 76 1.44 0.93 27.11
CA ASN A 76 1.20 1.08 28.54
C ASN A 76 -0.03 1.96 28.77
N ARG A 77 -0.97 1.49 29.60
CA ARG A 77 -2.23 2.21 29.91
C ARG A 77 -1.99 3.54 30.61
N ARG A 78 -0.90 3.65 31.36
CA ARG A 78 -0.54 4.82 32.19
C ARG A 78 0.16 5.92 31.40
N TRP A 79 0.59 5.66 30.17
CA TRP A 79 1.27 6.65 29.34
C TRP A 79 0.31 7.69 28.76
N THR A 80 0.79 8.93 28.70
CA THR A 80 0.11 10.13 28.16
C THR A 80 0.95 10.80 27.06
N LEU A 81 1.39 10.01 26.08
CA LEU A 81 2.31 10.47 25.05
C LEU A 81 1.65 11.39 24.01
N GLN A 82 2.42 12.32 23.46
CA GLN A 82 1.94 13.16 22.37
C GLN A 82 1.96 12.40 21.04
N LYS A 83 0.78 12.19 20.43
CA LYS A 83 0.63 11.46 19.16
C LYS A 83 1.43 12.13 18.03
N GLY A 84 2.16 11.33 17.26
CA GLY A 84 2.95 11.79 16.13
C GLY A 84 4.40 12.10 16.48
N THR A 85 4.73 12.27 17.76
CA THR A 85 6.09 12.45 18.24
C THR A 85 6.97 11.28 17.82
N LYS A 86 8.22 11.60 17.48
CA LYS A 86 9.27 10.66 17.17
C LYS A 86 10.25 10.63 18.33
N ILE A 87 10.60 9.43 18.78
CA ILE A 87 11.47 9.24 19.93
C ILE A 87 12.61 8.32 19.49
N PRO A 88 13.86 8.78 19.51
CA PRO A 88 15.01 7.92 19.20
C PRO A 88 15.00 6.69 20.11
N ALA A 89 15.16 5.52 19.51
CA ALA A 89 15.16 4.26 20.23
C ALA A 89 16.19 3.28 19.67
N SER A 90 16.64 2.38 20.53
CA SER A 90 17.48 1.23 20.19
C SER A 90 16.84 -0.03 20.76
N VAL A 91 16.74 -1.07 19.94
CA VAL A 91 16.17 -2.37 20.32
C VAL A 91 17.29 -3.38 20.38
N TYR A 92 17.35 -4.14 21.47
CA TYR A 92 18.31 -5.20 21.69
C TYR A 92 17.59 -6.54 21.87
N ILE A 93 18.13 -7.60 21.29
CA ILE A 93 17.68 -8.98 21.51
C ILE A 93 18.84 -9.71 22.16
N ASP A 94 18.63 -10.24 23.38
CA ASP A 94 19.67 -10.89 24.17
C ASP A 94 20.96 -10.06 24.25
N ASN A 95 20.78 -8.78 24.56
CA ASN A 95 21.82 -7.74 24.65
C ASN A 95 22.54 -7.39 23.34
N ARG A 96 22.20 -8.03 22.21
CA ARG A 96 22.73 -7.66 20.88
C ARG A 96 21.87 -6.58 20.24
N LEU A 97 22.50 -5.53 19.72
CA LEU A 97 21.78 -4.44 19.06
C LEU A 97 21.12 -4.98 17.78
N LEU A 98 19.79 -4.92 17.73
CA LEU A 98 19.02 -5.28 16.54
C LEU A 98 18.85 -4.09 15.61
N VAL A 99 18.42 -2.94 16.13
CA VAL A 99 18.10 -1.76 15.33
C VAL A 99 18.13 -0.48 16.17
N ARG A 100 18.62 0.62 15.58
CA ARG A 100 18.57 1.99 16.13
C ARG A 100 17.77 2.89 15.18
N ARG A 101 16.57 3.30 15.56
CA ARG A 101 15.62 4.10 14.76
C ARG A 101 14.65 4.88 15.65
N ASP A 102 13.99 5.88 15.08
CA ASP A 102 12.90 6.57 15.75
C ASP A 102 11.69 5.64 15.93
N MET A 103 11.26 5.47 17.18
CA MET A 103 9.91 5.04 17.49
C MET A 103 8.94 6.19 17.26
N ARG A 104 7.72 5.86 16.85
CA ARG A 104 6.67 6.83 16.62
C ARG A 104 5.51 6.61 17.57
N VAL A 105 5.10 7.67 18.26
CA VAL A 105 3.89 7.67 19.09
C VAL A 105 2.66 7.56 18.18
N ALA A 106 2.03 6.40 18.21
CA ALA A 106 0.83 6.08 17.43
C ALA A 106 -0.45 6.59 18.08
N SER A 107 -0.46 6.58 19.41
CA SER A 107 -1.48 7.11 20.31
C SER A 107 -0.85 7.41 21.67
N PRO A 108 -1.56 8.08 22.59
CA PRO A 108 -1.02 8.40 23.92
C PRO A 108 -0.49 7.21 24.72
N ARG A 109 -0.93 5.99 24.40
CA ARG A 109 -0.57 4.77 25.11
C ARG A 109 0.33 3.82 24.29
N LEU A 110 0.73 4.20 23.08
CA LEU A 110 1.44 3.31 22.18
C LEU A 110 2.53 3.99 21.37
N ILE A 111 3.71 3.37 21.40
CA ILE A 111 4.86 3.70 20.54
C ILE A 111 5.20 2.52 19.63
N LEU A 112 5.47 2.81 18.35
CA LEU A 112 5.81 1.82 17.33
C LEU A 112 7.20 2.05 16.76
N LEU A 113 8.01 1.00 16.70
CA LEU A 113 9.18 0.93 15.86
C LEU A 113 8.84 0.17 14.58
N THR A 114 8.96 0.85 13.44
CA THR A 114 8.89 0.17 12.14
C THR A 114 10.21 -0.55 11.90
N ILE A 115 10.18 -1.88 11.94
CA ILE A 115 11.37 -2.71 11.79
C ILE A 115 11.84 -2.64 10.34
N ALA A 116 11.00 -3.11 9.41
CA ALA A 116 11.38 -3.16 8.00
C ALA A 116 10.16 -3.39 7.10
N LYS A 117 10.37 -3.17 5.80
CA LYS A 117 9.41 -3.50 4.75
C LYS A 117 9.41 -5.01 4.49
N LYS A 118 8.25 -5.57 4.15
CA LYS A 118 8.02 -6.97 3.76
C LYS A 118 9.11 -7.44 2.79
N ARG A 119 9.67 -8.63 3.07
CA ARG A 119 10.65 -9.33 2.21
C ARG A 119 11.97 -8.56 2.01
N SER A 120 12.29 -7.63 2.90
CA SER A 120 13.67 -7.14 3.00
C SER A 120 14.51 -8.11 3.84
N ASN A 121 15.82 -8.14 3.59
CA ASN A 121 16.75 -8.90 4.43
C ASN A 121 16.67 -8.45 5.91
N GLU A 122 16.56 -7.14 6.15
CA GLU A 122 16.34 -6.58 7.49
C GLU A 122 15.11 -7.18 8.19
N SER A 123 13.99 -7.31 7.45
CA SER A 123 12.78 -7.90 8.00
C SER A 123 12.98 -9.36 8.38
N ASN A 124 13.71 -10.13 7.58
CA ASN A 124 13.93 -11.56 7.85
C ASN A 124 14.87 -11.75 9.05
N ILE A 125 15.93 -10.95 9.13
CA ILE A 125 16.88 -10.94 10.25
C ILE A 125 16.14 -10.61 11.54
N ALA A 126 15.44 -9.47 11.58
CA ALA A 126 14.73 -9.07 12.78
C ALA A 126 13.66 -10.07 13.22
N PHE A 127 12.93 -10.67 12.28
CA PHE A 127 11.94 -11.70 12.62
C PHE A 127 12.59 -12.94 13.23
N ARG A 128 13.71 -13.40 12.66
CA ARG A 128 14.48 -14.52 13.18
C ARG A 128 15.00 -14.22 14.59
N GLU A 129 15.54 -13.02 14.81
CA GLU A 129 16.00 -12.58 16.12
C GLU A 129 14.86 -12.57 17.15
N PHE A 130 13.67 -12.05 16.81
CA PHE A 130 12.50 -12.13 17.71
C PHE A 130 11.97 -13.54 17.94
N GLN A 131 12.10 -14.45 16.97
CA GLN A 131 11.64 -15.84 17.09
C GLN A 131 12.57 -16.69 17.95
N ASN A 132 13.87 -16.41 17.90
CA ASN A 132 14.90 -17.23 18.53
C ASN A 132 15.45 -16.61 19.81
N GLY A 133 15.26 -15.31 20.01
CA GLY A 133 15.74 -14.61 21.19
C GLY A 133 14.93 -14.92 22.44
N ASN A 134 15.56 -14.74 23.60
CA ASN A 134 14.94 -14.98 24.91
C ASN A 134 14.35 -13.70 25.52
N SER A 135 15.00 -12.56 25.25
CA SER A 135 14.62 -11.27 25.81
C SER A 135 14.76 -10.15 24.79
N VAL A 136 13.89 -9.14 24.91
CA VAL A 136 14.03 -7.87 24.19
C VAL A 136 14.16 -6.73 25.17
N ARG A 137 15.02 -5.77 24.83
CA ARG A 137 15.20 -4.51 25.57
C ARG A 137 15.05 -3.31 24.63
N PHE A 138 14.25 -2.34 25.05
CA PHE A 138 14.04 -1.07 24.36
C PHE A 138 14.68 0.05 25.17
N ASN A 139 15.69 0.70 24.60
CA ASN A 139 16.27 1.93 25.13
C ASN A 139 15.73 3.09 24.31
N TRP A 140 15.02 4.04 24.91
CA TRP A 140 14.41 5.16 24.20
C TRP A 140 14.45 6.43 25.06
N ALA A 141 14.59 7.60 24.43
CA ALA A 141 14.88 8.86 25.12
C ALA A 141 13.74 9.41 26.01
N GLY A 142 12.57 8.73 26.07
CA GLY A 142 11.39 9.19 26.80
C GLY A 142 11.01 8.34 28.02
N GLY A 143 11.86 7.39 28.44
CA GLY A 143 11.57 6.57 29.62
C GLY A 143 12.65 5.56 29.98
N ASN A 144 12.42 4.84 31.07
CA ASN A 144 13.30 3.76 31.50
C ASN A 144 13.37 2.65 30.44
N SER A 145 14.52 2.00 30.35
CA SER A 145 14.72 0.83 29.50
C SER A 145 13.64 -0.21 29.78
N THR A 146 12.80 -0.52 28.79
CA THR A 146 11.75 -1.52 28.91
C THR A 146 12.29 -2.88 28.49
N ARG A 147 12.20 -3.89 29.35
CA ARG A 147 12.60 -5.27 29.04
C ARG A 147 11.37 -6.17 29.02
N ALA A 148 11.27 -7.04 28.01
CA ALA A 148 10.23 -8.05 27.92
C ALA A 148 10.83 -9.42 27.60
N ASN A 149 10.23 -10.47 28.16
CA ASN A 149 10.54 -11.85 27.80
C ASN A 149 9.89 -12.18 26.43
N LEU A 150 10.63 -12.87 25.57
CA LEU A 150 10.16 -13.28 24.24
C LEU A 150 9.51 -14.67 24.22
N TYR A 151 9.26 -15.29 25.37
CA TYR A 151 8.54 -16.54 25.49
C TYR A 151 7.20 -16.50 24.74
N GLY A 152 6.96 -17.51 23.91
CA GLY A 152 5.77 -17.59 23.05
C GLY A 152 5.77 -16.69 21.81
N THR A 153 6.79 -15.85 21.62
CA THR A 153 6.86 -14.92 20.47
C THR A 153 6.88 -15.68 19.14
N LYS A 154 7.61 -16.79 19.04
CA LYS A 154 7.65 -17.64 17.83
C LYS A 154 6.25 -18.07 17.39
N ASP A 155 5.43 -18.54 18.32
CA ASP A 155 4.08 -19.02 18.05
C ASP A 155 3.11 -17.88 17.73
N ALA A 156 3.24 -16.76 18.43
CA ALA A 156 2.47 -15.55 18.16
C ALA A 156 2.76 -15.00 16.76
N LEU A 157 4.04 -14.93 16.38
CA LEU A 157 4.48 -14.49 15.05
C LEU A 157 4.01 -15.43 13.94
N ALA A 158 4.07 -16.75 14.16
CA ALA A 158 3.50 -17.74 13.25
C ALA A 158 1.97 -17.56 13.10
N MET A 159 1.28 -17.25 14.20
CA MET A 159 -0.16 -16.98 14.19
C MET A 159 -0.50 -15.67 13.46
N ILE A 160 0.31 -14.60 13.59
CA ILE A 160 0.19 -13.40 12.77
C ILE A 160 0.38 -13.75 11.29
N ALA A 161 1.36 -14.60 10.94
CA ALA A 161 1.59 -15.01 9.56
C ALA A 161 0.39 -15.79 8.98
N ARG A 162 -0.23 -16.69 9.76
CA ARG A 162 -1.47 -17.38 9.37
C ARG A 162 -2.65 -16.41 9.19
N CYS A 163 -2.83 -15.49 10.14
CA CYS A 163 -3.79 -14.39 10.02
C CYS A 163 -3.57 -13.57 8.74
N ALA A 164 -2.30 -13.29 8.42
CA ALA A 164 -1.88 -12.62 7.20
C ALA A 164 -2.24 -13.41 5.93
N GLY A 165 -2.03 -14.72 5.93
CA GLY A 165 -2.45 -15.60 4.83
C GLY A 165 -3.96 -15.56 4.60
N LYS A 166 -4.76 -15.70 5.66
CA LYS A 166 -6.23 -15.73 5.59
C LYS A 166 -6.80 -14.43 5.03
N MET A 167 -6.34 -13.30 5.52
CA MET A 167 -6.76 -11.98 5.04
C MET A 167 -6.33 -11.71 3.59
N ALA A 168 -5.15 -12.17 3.17
CA ALA A 168 -4.73 -12.07 1.78
C ALA A 168 -5.62 -12.92 0.84
N LYS A 169 -6.18 -14.04 1.33
CA LYS A 169 -7.19 -14.83 0.60
C LYS A 169 -8.51 -14.07 0.50
N LEU A 170 -9.02 -13.52 1.61
CA LEU A 170 -10.26 -12.72 1.63
C LEU A 170 -10.19 -11.50 0.70
N ILE A 171 -9.09 -10.76 0.70
CA ILE A 171 -8.90 -9.60 -0.19
C ILE A 171 -8.85 -10.03 -1.66
N ARG A 172 -8.24 -11.17 -1.98
CA ARG A 172 -8.24 -11.71 -3.34
C ARG A 172 -9.64 -12.09 -3.81
N ASN A 173 -10.40 -12.79 -2.97
CA ASN A 173 -11.77 -13.21 -3.29
C ASN A 173 -12.72 -12.01 -3.45
N ARG A 174 -12.52 -10.92 -2.70
CA ARG A 174 -13.31 -9.68 -2.90
C ARG A 174 -12.99 -8.95 -4.20
N LYS A 175 -11.76 -9.07 -4.71
CA LYS A 175 -11.35 -8.40 -5.96
C LYS A 175 -11.75 -9.17 -7.21
N ASN A 176 -11.87 -10.49 -7.08
CA ASN A 176 -12.37 -11.38 -8.09
C ASN A 176 -13.55 -12.13 -7.46
N PRO A 177 -14.74 -11.50 -7.30
CA PRO A 177 -15.93 -12.29 -7.02
C PRO A 177 -15.98 -13.35 -8.12
N ALA A 178 -16.07 -14.62 -7.72
CA ALA A 178 -16.31 -15.66 -8.70
C ALA A 178 -17.53 -15.20 -9.50
N ILE A 179 -17.35 -14.99 -10.80
CA ILE A 179 -18.48 -14.89 -11.72
C ILE A 179 -19.04 -16.29 -11.65
N SER A 180 -20.04 -16.48 -10.78
CA SER A 180 -20.93 -17.62 -10.87
C SER A 180 -21.49 -17.54 -12.27
N GLN A 181 -20.94 -18.36 -13.18
CA GLN A 181 -21.60 -18.62 -14.43
C GLN A 181 -23.02 -19.06 -14.04
N PRO A 182 -24.07 -18.45 -14.61
CA PRO A 182 -25.39 -19.04 -14.46
C PRO A 182 -25.25 -20.48 -14.96
N ASN A 183 -25.55 -21.43 -14.08
CA ASN A 183 -25.81 -22.80 -14.47
C ASN A 183 -27.03 -22.73 -15.40
N ASN A 184 -26.77 -22.59 -16.70
CA ASN A 184 -27.78 -22.94 -17.70
C ASN A 184 -27.96 -24.44 -17.54
N GLY A 185 -29.06 -24.82 -16.89
CA GLY A 185 -29.53 -26.19 -16.84
C GLY A 185 -29.67 -26.69 -18.27
N GLN A 186 -28.76 -27.55 -18.67
CA GLN A 186 -28.83 -28.28 -19.92
C GLN A 186 -29.51 -29.62 -19.59
N PRO A 187 -30.66 -29.94 -20.20
CA PRO A 187 -31.30 -31.24 -19.99
C PRO A 187 -30.40 -32.34 -20.54
N SER A 188 -30.15 -33.34 -19.73
CA SER A 188 -29.53 -34.60 -20.11
C SER A 188 -30.46 -35.37 -21.06
N ILE A 189 -30.02 -35.55 -22.31
CA ILE A 189 -30.48 -36.66 -23.15
C ILE A 189 -29.26 -37.54 -23.39
N GLY A 190 -29.38 -38.79 -22.96
CA GLY A 190 -28.30 -39.77 -23.00
C GLY A 190 -27.95 -40.21 -24.41
N GLN A 191 -26.70 -40.60 -24.59
CA GLN A 191 -26.36 -41.83 -25.31
C GLN A 191 -24.90 -42.21 -25.01
N SER A 192 -24.77 -43.47 -24.64
CA SER A 192 -23.56 -44.24 -24.41
C SER A 192 -22.77 -44.44 -25.70
N SER A 193 -21.45 -44.32 -25.63
CA SER A 193 -20.50 -45.27 -26.25
C SER A 193 -19.07 -45.02 -25.79
N ALA A 194 -18.37 -46.12 -25.57
CA ALA A 194 -17.08 -46.23 -24.91
C ALA A 194 -15.92 -45.63 -25.72
N THR A 195 -14.98 -44.97 -25.03
CA THR A 195 -13.55 -44.96 -25.40
C THR A 195 -12.69 -44.71 -24.15
N GLN A 196 -11.58 -45.43 -24.08
CA GLN A 196 -10.62 -45.60 -22.97
C GLN A 196 -10.06 -44.32 -22.31
N PRO A 197 -9.52 -44.45 -21.08
CA PRO A 197 -9.05 -43.31 -20.29
C PRO A 197 -7.63 -42.90 -20.71
N GLN A 198 -7.51 -41.83 -21.52
CA GLN A 198 -6.27 -41.07 -21.52
C GLN A 198 -6.19 -40.27 -20.22
N ARG A 199 -5.27 -40.71 -19.34
CA ARG A 199 -4.74 -39.90 -18.23
C ARG A 199 -4.27 -38.56 -18.80
N ALA A 200 -5.14 -37.56 -18.77
CA ALA A 200 -4.74 -36.17 -18.84
C ALA A 200 -3.92 -35.92 -17.57
N VAL A 201 -2.59 -35.94 -17.71
CA VAL A 201 -1.67 -35.34 -16.77
C VAL A 201 -2.13 -33.90 -16.61
N SER A 202 -2.89 -33.67 -15.54
CA SER A 202 -3.25 -32.36 -15.05
C SER A 202 -1.96 -31.66 -14.66
N SER A 203 -1.35 -31.01 -15.65
CA SER A 203 -0.32 -30.03 -15.42
C SER A 203 -0.98 -28.91 -14.63
N ASN A 204 -0.81 -28.98 -13.32
CA ASN A 204 -1.00 -27.88 -12.38
C ASN A 204 -0.03 -26.75 -12.73
N THR A 205 -0.20 -26.16 -13.91
CA THR A 205 0.49 -24.97 -14.35
C THR A 205 -0.18 -23.84 -13.60
N THR A 206 0.29 -23.61 -12.37
CA THR A 206 -0.06 -22.46 -11.55
C THR A 206 -0.12 -21.21 -12.42
N GLY A 207 -1.34 -20.76 -12.74
CA GLY A 207 -1.61 -19.72 -13.73
C GLY A 207 -0.75 -18.50 -13.48
N ARG A 208 0.34 -18.39 -14.25
CA ARG A 208 1.25 -17.25 -14.23
C ARG A 208 0.42 -16.07 -14.69
N LYS A 209 -0.07 -15.25 -13.74
CA LYS A 209 -0.92 -14.08 -14.03
C LYS A 209 -0.32 -13.31 -15.20
N LYS A 210 -0.95 -13.42 -16.38
CA LYS A 210 -0.49 -12.77 -17.61
C LYS A 210 -0.40 -11.28 -17.29
N SER A 211 0.83 -10.76 -17.24
CA SER A 211 1.05 -9.36 -16.90
C SER A 211 0.74 -8.56 -18.15
N TRP A 212 -0.49 -8.05 -18.24
CA TRP A 212 -0.96 -7.20 -19.33
C TRP A 212 -0.18 -5.88 -19.47
N THR A 213 0.66 -5.56 -18.49
CA THR A 213 1.58 -4.41 -18.55
C THR A 213 2.73 -4.71 -19.51
N VAL A 214 2.85 -3.88 -20.54
CA VAL A 214 3.94 -3.99 -21.52
C VAL A 214 5.31 -3.89 -20.84
N ALA A 215 6.33 -4.45 -21.47
CA ALA A 215 7.70 -4.32 -20.98
C ALA A 215 8.13 -2.84 -20.97
N ARG A 216 9.04 -2.47 -20.06
CA ARG A 216 9.48 -1.07 -19.92
C ARG A 216 10.01 -0.46 -21.23
N PRO A 217 10.82 -1.15 -22.07
CA PRO A 217 11.30 -0.57 -23.33
C PRO A 217 10.14 -0.17 -24.25
N GLN A 218 9.12 -1.02 -24.37
CA GLN A 218 7.92 -0.73 -25.16
C GLN A 218 7.10 0.41 -24.53
N ALA A 219 6.96 0.44 -23.20
CA ALA A 219 6.30 1.56 -22.51
C ALA A 219 7.04 2.88 -22.75
N LEU A 220 8.38 2.86 -22.77
CA LEU A 220 9.20 4.03 -23.04
C LEU A 220 9.07 4.52 -24.48
N GLY A 221 9.02 3.60 -25.46
CA GLY A 221 8.72 3.94 -26.85
C GLY A 221 7.37 4.64 -26.98
N ASN A 222 6.31 4.01 -26.46
CA ASN A 222 4.95 4.59 -26.45
C ASN A 222 4.90 5.96 -25.74
N PHE A 223 5.61 6.10 -24.63
CA PHE A 223 5.72 7.37 -23.91
C PHE A 223 6.38 8.45 -24.76
N ARG A 224 7.52 8.16 -25.42
CA ARG A 224 8.21 9.12 -26.29
C ARG A 224 7.33 9.57 -27.46
N THR A 225 6.64 8.63 -28.13
CA THR A 225 5.69 8.96 -29.20
C THR A 225 4.57 9.86 -28.71
N LEU A 226 3.99 9.55 -27.54
CA LEU A 226 2.93 10.38 -26.94
C LEU A 226 3.44 11.79 -26.62
N MET A 227 4.65 11.91 -26.06
CA MET A 227 5.22 13.20 -25.69
C MET A 227 5.70 14.02 -26.89
N ALA A 228 6.06 13.38 -28.01
CA ALA A 228 6.37 14.07 -29.27
C ALA A 228 5.15 14.85 -29.82
N GLY A 229 3.93 14.35 -29.58
CA GLY A 229 2.68 15.08 -29.86
C GLY A 229 2.39 16.25 -28.91
N MET A 230 3.24 16.48 -27.89
CA MET A 230 3.13 17.57 -26.93
C MET A 230 4.44 18.37 -26.88
N PRO A 231 4.85 19.04 -27.99
CA PRO A 231 6.19 19.63 -28.12
C PRO A 231 6.49 20.71 -27.07
N ASN A 232 5.45 21.37 -26.54
CA ASN A 232 5.59 22.40 -25.51
C ASN A 232 5.82 21.82 -24.09
N LEU A 233 5.67 20.51 -23.91
CA LEU A 233 5.80 19.86 -22.62
C LEU A 233 7.22 19.33 -22.43
N ARG A 234 8.10 20.13 -21.79
CA ARG A 234 9.44 19.69 -21.41
C ARG A 234 9.39 18.69 -20.27
N TYR A 235 10.17 17.61 -20.33
CA TYR A 235 10.23 16.57 -19.29
C TYR A 235 11.62 15.93 -19.15
N THR A 236 11.87 15.34 -18.00
CA THR A 236 13.05 14.51 -17.73
C THR A 236 12.62 13.13 -17.28
N ILE A 237 13.08 12.07 -17.95
CA ILE A 237 12.78 10.69 -17.54
C ILE A 237 13.60 10.35 -16.30
N VAL A 238 12.92 9.82 -15.27
CA VAL A 238 13.57 9.35 -14.05
C VAL A 238 14.07 7.92 -14.27
N PRO A 239 15.35 7.62 -13.97
CA PRO A 239 15.89 6.27 -14.05
C PRO A 239 15.07 5.27 -13.22
N PRO A 240 14.83 4.03 -13.72
CA PRO A 240 14.06 3.03 -12.99
C PRO A 240 14.72 2.66 -11.66
N LYS A 241 13.95 2.67 -10.57
CA LYS A 241 14.38 2.15 -9.26
C LYS A 241 13.21 1.44 -8.58
N PRO A 242 13.18 0.09 -8.49
CA PRO A 242 14.17 -0.92 -8.93
C PRO A 242 14.05 -1.35 -10.40
N ALA A 243 15.02 -2.13 -10.91
CA ALA A 243 15.15 -2.59 -12.31
C ALA A 243 13.90 -3.24 -12.94
N ARG A 244 12.94 -3.72 -12.13
CA ARG A 244 11.70 -4.36 -12.60
C ARG A 244 10.53 -3.39 -12.77
N GLU A 245 10.75 -2.08 -12.68
CA GLU A 245 9.69 -1.09 -12.83
C GLU A 245 9.23 -0.94 -14.29
N LYS A 246 8.04 -1.46 -14.58
CA LYS A 246 7.38 -1.34 -15.91
C LYS A 246 6.77 0.04 -16.20
N THR A 247 6.84 0.96 -15.23
CA THR A 247 6.27 2.31 -15.30
C THR A 247 7.35 3.31 -15.72
N VAL A 248 7.05 4.17 -16.70
CA VAL A 248 7.93 5.30 -17.02
C VAL A 248 7.62 6.43 -16.05
N ASN A 249 8.57 6.80 -15.20
CA ASN A 249 8.46 7.96 -14.33
C ASN A 249 9.18 9.13 -14.98
N PHE A 250 8.66 10.34 -14.83
CA PHE A 250 9.27 11.56 -15.34
C PHE A 250 8.98 12.75 -14.43
N THR A 251 9.72 13.83 -14.61
CA THR A 251 9.51 15.12 -13.93
C THR A 251 9.34 16.24 -14.93
N LEU A 252 8.53 17.23 -14.59
CA LEU A 252 8.39 18.47 -15.35
C LEU A 252 9.25 19.58 -14.72
N PRO A 253 9.66 20.63 -15.47
CA PRO A 253 10.41 21.76 -14.94
C PRO A 253 9.75 22.46 -13.74
N THR A 254 8.42 22.41 -13.67
CA THR A 254 7.62 22.94 -12.56
C THR A 254 7.72 22.11 -11.26
N GLY A 255 8.52 21.04 -11.26
CA GLY A 255 8.66 20.11 -10.13
C GLY A 255 7.53 19.10 -10.00
N GLN A 256 6.57 19.09 -10.93
CA GLN A 256 5.53 18.07 -10.98
C GLN A 256 6.11 16.69 -11.35
N VAL A 257 5.51 15.64 -10.81
CA VAL A 257 5.95 14.25 -11.06
C VAL A 257 4.93 13.53 -11.91
N GLY A 258 5.40 12.92 -12.97
CA GLY A 258 4.63 12.16 -13.94
C GLY A 258 4.88 10.66 -13.89
N LYS A 259 3.86 9.89 -14.24
CA LYS A 259 3.91 8.44 -14.42
C LYS A 259 3.17 8.04 -15.68
N PHE A 260 3.75 7.12 -16.43
CA PHE A 260 3.14 6.55 -17.62
C PHE A 260 3.10 5.02 -17.54
N PHE A 261 1.94 4.47 -17.90
CA PHE A 261 1.66 3.04 -17.97
C PHE A 261 1.12 2.71 -19.36
N ALA A 262 1.51 1.55 -19.88
CA ALA A 262 0.92 0.98 -21.08
C ALA A 262 0.54 -0.48 -20.85
N PHE A 263 -0.62 -0.87 -21.37
CA PHE A 263 -1.17 -2.21 -21.26
C PHE A 263 -1.59 -2.69 -22.65
N ALA A 264 -1.09 -3.85 -23.08
CA ALA A 264 -1.48 -4.46 -24.35
C ALA A 264 -2.58 -5.50 -24.15
N GLY A 265 -3.46 -5.67 -25.14
CA GLY A 265 -4.50 -6.71 -25.15
C GLY A 265 -5.58 -6.52 -24.09
N ARG A 266 -5.84 -5.28 -23.65
CA ARG A 266 -6.91 -5.00 -22.68
C ARG A 266 -8.23 -4.80 -23.40
N THR A 267 -9.23 -5.59 -23.04
CA THR A 267 -10.64 -5.41 -23.45
C THR A 267 -11.36 -4.32 -22.65
N THR A 268 -10.65 -3.62 -21.75
CA THR A 268 -11.22 -2.53 -20.94
C THR A 268 -11.35 -1.27 -21.78
N THR A 269 -12.54 -0.68 -21.81
CA THR A 269 -12.81 0.61 -22.46
C THR A 269 -12.09 1.76 -21.75
N ALA A 270 -11.92 2.89 -22.43
CA ALA A 270 -11.33 4.11 -21.84
C ALA A 270 -12.12 4.58 -20.60
N ASP A 271 -13.44 4.48 -20.63
CA ASP A 271 -14.32 4.89 -19.52
C ASP A 271 -14.12 4.01 -18.28
N LYS A 272 -14.16 2.67 -18.42
CA LYS A 272 -13.89 1.75 -17.31
C LYS A 272 -12.47 1.92 -16.74
N ALA A 273 -11.49 2.21 -17.61
CA ALA A 273 -10.14 2.50 -17.17
C ALA A 273 -10.07 3.83 -16.39
N MET A 274 -10.81 4.86 -16.84
CA MET A 274 -10.93 6.15 -16.14
C MET A 274 -11.60 6.00 -14.77
N ASP A 275 -12.71 5.26 -14.68
CA ASP A 275 -13.39 4.97 -13.41
C ASP A 275 -12.47 4.25 -12.42
N SER A 276 -11.64 3.33 -12.93
CA SER A 276 -10.63 2.65 -12.13
C SER A 276 -9.59 3.64 -11.57
N VAL A 277 -9.12 4.59 -12.40
CA VAL A 277 -8.21 5.66 -11.97
C VAL A 277 -8.86 6.51 -10.87
N ILE A 278 -10.10 6.96 -11.08
CA ILE A 278 -10.83 7.78 -10.11
C ILE A 278 -11.04 7.01 -8.81
N SER A 279 -11.50 5.76 -8.87
CA SER A 279 -11.71 4.91 -7.68
C SER A 279 -10.43 4.69 -6.88
N VAL A 280 -9.30 4.45 -7.55
CA VAL A 280 -7.99 4.32 -6.88
C VAL A 280 -7.58 5.62 -6.22
N ARG A 281 -7.85 6.77 -6.85
CA ARG A 281 -7.51 8.09 -6.30
C ARG A 281 -8.40 8.46 -5.13
N GLN A 282 -9.70 8.21 -5.20
CA GLN A 282 -10.65 8.38 -4.10
C GLN A 282 -10.23 7.60 -2.86
N LYS A 283 -9.85 6.32 -3.01
CA LYS A 283 -9.35 5.47 -1.89
C LYS A 283 -8.02 5.94 -1.28
N ASN A 284 -7.27 6.77 -1.99
CA ASN A 284 -5.96 7.27 -1.57
C ASN A 284 -5.98 8.76 -1.21
N CYS A 285 -7.08 9.46 -1.43
CA CYS A 285 -7.26 10.84 -1.01
C CYS A 285 -7.67 10.85 0.47
N PRO A 286 -6.88 11.47 1.37
CA PRO A 286 -7.22 11.52 2.79
C PRO A 286 -8.33 12.53 3.13
N GLY A 287 -8.80 13.32 2.18
CA GLY A 287 -9.87 14.31 2.38
C GLY A 287 -10.84 14.33 1.20
N GLU A 288 -11.40 15.51 0.90
CA GLU A 288 -12.40 15.68 -0.16
C GLU A 288 -11.74 15.57 -1.54
N LEU A 289 -12.34 14.76 -2.43
CA LEU A 289 -11.90 14.61 -3.81
C LEU A 289 -12.91 15.28 -4.74
N ALA A 290 -12.47 16.34 -5.42
CA ALA A 290 -13.20 16.90 -6.56
C ALA A 290 -12.62 16.37 -7.87
N THR A 291 -13.48 16.07 -8.85
CA THR A 291 -13.10 15.49 -10.14
C THR A 291 -13.78 16.21 -11.28
N VAL A 292 -13.03 16.48 -12.35
CA VAL A 292 -13.56 17.01 -13.61
C VAL A 292 -13.05 16.11 -14.74
N THR A 293 -13.96 15.49 -15.46
CA THR A 293 -13.66 14.64 -16.63
C THR A 293 -13.92 15.40 -17.92
N LYS A 294 -13.11 15.16 -18.94
CA LYS A 294 -13.25 15.72 -20.29
C LYS A 294 -12.90 14.65 -21.33
N ARG A 295 -13.74 14.54 -22.36
CA ARG A 295 -13.41 13.78 -23.57
C ARG A 295 -12.58 14.67 -24.49
N LEU A 296 -11.48 14.15 -25.01
CA LEU A 296 -10.66 14.84 -26.00
C LEU A 296 -10.89 14.21 -27.38
N PRO A 297 -10.91 15.02 -28.46
CA PRO A 297 -11.01 14.49 -29.82
C PRO A 297 -9.73 13.71 -30.17
N SER A 298 -9.86 12.75 -31.08
CA SER A 298 -8.72 12.04 -31.71
C SER A 298 -9.05 11.79 -33.17
N THR A 299 -8.05 11.87 -34.04
CA THR A 299 -8.17 11.62 -35.48
C THR A 299 -7.88 10.17 -35.87
N ASP A 300 -7.16 9.43 -35.02
CA ASP A 300 -6.72 8.05 -35.26
C ASP A 300 -7.69 6.99 -34.72
N GLY A 301 -8.93 7.38 -34.40
CA GLY A 301 -9.92 6.51 -33.77
C GLY A 301 -9.66 6.20 -32.30
N SER A 302 -8.60 6.74 -31.69
CA SER A 302 -8.34 6.57 -30.26
C SER A 302 -9.42 7.25 -29.41
N VAL A 303 -9.74 6.63 -28.28
CA VAL A 303 -10.64 7.22 -27.28
C VAL A 303 -9.79 7.83 -26.18
N ILE A 304 -9.77 9.15 -26.11
CA ILE A 304 -9.00 9.91 -25.12
C ILE A 304 -9.93 10.48 -24.06
N ARG A 305 -9.63 10.17 -22.80
CA ARG A 305 -10.29 10.71 -21.61
C ARG A 305 -9.28 11.41 -20.74
N ARG A 306 -9.60 12.62 -20.29
CA ARG A 306 -8.82 13.36 -19.31
C ARG A 306 -9.64 13.51 -18.04
N VAL A 307 -8.99 13.33 -16.89
CA VAL A 307 -9.57 13.70 -15.59
C VAL A 307 -8.59 14.59 -14.84
N LYS A 308 -9.09 15.72 -14.36
CA LYS A 308 -8.41 16.57 -13.40
C LYS A 308 -9.03 16.30 -12.03
N MET A 309 -8.18 15.99 -11.06
CA MET A 309 -8.57 15.65 -9.71
C MET A 309 -7.91 16.62 -8.74
N LEU A 310 -8.68 17.12 -7.78
CA LEU A 310 -8.20 17.91 -6.66
C LEU A 310 -8.51 17.17 -5.37
N CYS A 311 -7.48 16.69 -4.69
CA CYS A 311 -7.61 16.11 -3.37
C CYS A 311 -7.29 17.18 -2.32
N LYS A 312 -8.31 17.71 -1.65
CA LYS A 312 -8.18 18.66 -0.54
C LYS A 312 -7.87 17.89 0.74
N ILE A 313 -6.65 18.02 1.25
CA ILE A 313 -6.20 17.33 2.47
C ILE A 313 -6.53 18.18 3.71
N THR A 314 -6.26 19.49 3.60
CA THR A 314 -6.61 20.53 4.58
C THR A 314 -6.92 21.82 3.82
N ALA A 315 -7.42 22.86 4.51
CA ALA A 315 -7.69 24.17 3.91
C ALA A 315 -6.49 24.75 3.11
N GLN A 316 -5.26 24.49 3.56
CA GLN A 316 -4.03 25.02 2.95
C GLN A 316 -3.27 24.01 2.07
N ARG A 317 -3.71 22.75 1.99
CA ARG A 317 -2.98 21.68 1.28
C ARG A 317 -3.89 20.91 0.35
N SER A 318 -3.61 21.04 -0.94
CA SER A 318 -4.25 20.26 -1.98
C SER A 318 -3.23 19.55 -2.87
N LEU A 319 -3.64 18.41 -3.41
CA LEU A 319 -2.90 17.67 -4.43
C LEU A 319 -3.72 17.69 -5.71
N THR A 320 -3.18 18.30 -6.75
CA THR A 320 -3.77 18.24 -8.09
C THR A 320 -3.16 17.09 -8.86
N THR A 321 -4.01 16.29 -9.51
CA THR A 321 -3.58 15.23 -10.42
C THR A 321 -4.36 15.35 -11.72
N THR A 322 -3.64 15.46 -12.83
CA THR A 322 -4.23 15.33 -14.17
C THR A 322 -3.86 13.95 -14.70
N THR A 323 -4.87 13.17 -15.08
CA THR A 323 -4.65 11.86 -15.71
C THR A 323 -5.31 11.82 -17.08
N MET A 324 -4.57 11.39 -18.09
CA MET A 324 -5.07 11.05 -19.41
C MET A 324 -5.08 9.53 -19.57
N VAL A 325 -6.20 9.00 -20.05
CA VAL A 325 -6.38 7.61 -20.44
C VAL A 325 -6.61 7.62 -21.95
N ILE A 326 -5.79 6.87 -22.68
CA ILE A 326 -5.85 6.76 -24.13
C ILE A 326 -6.06 5.29 -24.45
N TRP A 327 -7.18 4.97 -25.09
CA TRP A 327 -7.44 3.63 -25.61
C TRP A 327 -7.32 3.67 -27.12
N LYS A 328 -6.46 2.83 -27.70
CA LYS A 328 -6.29 2.69 -29.14
C LYS A 328 -7.11 1.51 -29.67
N PRO A 329 -7.60 1.57 -30.93
CA PRO A 329 -8.27 0.44 -31.59
C PRO A 329 -7.43 -0.85 -31.60
N SER A 330 -6.10 -0.72 -31.59
CA SER A 330 -5.16 -1.85 -31.50
C SER A 330 -5.20 -2.62 -30.15
N GLY A 331 -6.09 -2.26 -29.22
CA GLY A 331 -6.18 -2.84 -27.88
C GLY A 331 -5.09 -2.35 -26.90
N LEU A 332 -4.36 -1.29 -27.26
CA LEU A 332 -3.39 -0.64 -26.39
C LEU A 332 -4.10 0.39 -25.50
N LEU A 333 -3.96 0.21 -24.18
CA LEU A 333 -4.41 1.18 -23.18
C LEU A 333 -3.20 1.89 -22.58
N MET A 334 -3.16 3.22 -22.67
CA MET A 334 -2.13 4.06 -22.08
C MET A 334 -2.72 4.95 -20.99
N VAL A 335 -1.98 5.14 -19.91
CA VAL A 335 -2.37 6.01 -18.79
C VAL A 335 -1.20 6.91 -18.44
N LEU A 336 -1.37 8.21 -18.66
CA LEU A 336 -0.43 9.27 -18.32
C LEU A 336 -0.97 10.05 -17.11
N SER A 337 -0.26 10.09 -15.99
CA SER A 337 -0.71 10.77 -14.77
C SER A 337 0.37 11.75 -14.30
N ILE A 338 0.01 13.02 -14.17
CA ILE A 338 0.87 14.10 -13.66
C ILE A 338 0.29 14.58 -12.34
N SER A 339 1.12 14.62 -11.29
CA SER A 339 0.73 15.08 -9.97
C SER A 339 1.59 16.25 -9.51
N GLY A 340 0.93 17.29 -9.01
CA GLY A 340 1.57 18.49 -8.45
C GLY A 340 0.95 18.86 -7.11
N ARG A 341 1.74 19.50 -6.23
CA ARG A 341 1.22 20.12 -5.01
C ARG A 341 0.91 21.57 -5.31
N THR A 342 -0.31 21.98 -5.01
CA THR A 342 -0.73 23.38 -5.00
C THR A 342 -0.76 23.85 -3.55
N ARG A 343 -0.03 24.92 -3.23
CA ARG A 343 -0.26 25.68 -1.99
C ARG A 343 -1.36 26.69 -2.29
N ALA A 344 -2.29 26.86 -1.36
CA ALA A 344 -3.23 27.97 -1.46
C ALA A 344 -2.44 29.28 -1.52
N PRO A 345 -2.73 30.19 -2.45
CA PRO A 345 -2.19 31.54 -2.41
C PRO A 345 -2.71 32.19 -1.13
N GLY A 346 -1.81 32.53 -0.18
CA GLY A 346 -2.20 33.16 1.09
C GLY A 346 -1.43 32.76 2.35
N ALA A 347 -0.34 31.99 2.27
CA ALA A 347 0.37 31.53 3.48
C ALA A 347 1.89 31.79 3.47
N ASN A 348 2.33 32.90 2.86
CA ASN A 348 3.55 33.69 3.16
C ASN A 348 4.04 34.41 1.89
N GLY A 349 4.49 35.66 2.08
CA GLY A 349 4.68 36.68 1.06
C GLY A 349 5.72 36.42 -0.04
N PHE A 350 5.61 37.29 -1.04
CA PHE A 350 6.52 37.63 -2.14
C PHE A 350 7.18 36.49 -2.94
N GLY A 351 6.75 36.38 -4.19
CA GLY A 351 7.33 35.53 -5.22
C GLY A 351 6.33 35.29 -6.34
N THR A 352 6.03 36.32 -7.13
CA THR A 352 5.24 36.27 -8.36
C THR A 352 5.98 35.49 -9.46
N ALA A 353 6.10 34.18 -9.30
CA ALA A 353 6.36 33.29 -10.43
C ALA A 353 5.00 32.96 -11.07
N GLY A 354 4.70 33.64 -12.17
CA GLY A 354 3.44 33.52 -12.90
C GLY A 354 3.03 32.07 -13.13
N SER A 355 1.91 31.69 -12.53
CA SER A 355 1.19 30.47 -12.87
C SER A 355 0.60 30.65 -14.27
N LYS A 356 1.41 30.48 -15.33
CA LYS A 356 0.89 30.24 -16.68
C LYS A 356 -0.03 29.03 -16.59
N LYS A 357 -1.31 29.21 -16.91
CA LYS A 357 -2.27 28.11 -17.11
C LYS A 357 -1.61 27.14 -18.09
N LEU A 358 -1.27 25.96 -17.60
CA LEU A 358 -0.90 24.85 -18.47
C LEU A 358 -2.22 24.30 -19.02
N ASP A 359 -2.73 24.92 -20.07
CA ASP A 359 -3.79 24.36 -20.89
C ASP A 359 -3.14 23.30 -21.79
N LEU A 360 -2.98 22.11 -21.23
CA LEU A 360 -2.79 20.86 -22.00
C LEU A 360 -4.10 20.47 -22.68
#